data_AF-A0AAP8KS61-F1
#
_entry.id   AF-A0AAP8KS61-F1
#
_cell.length_a   1.000
_cell.length_b   1.000
_cell.length_c   1.000
_cell.angle_alpha   90.00
_cell.angle_beta   90.00
_cell.angle_gamma   90.00
#
_symmetry.space_group_name_H-M   'P 1'
#
loop_
_entity.id
_entity.type
_entity.pdbx_description
1 polymer ?
#
loop_
_entity_poly.entity_id
_entity_poly.type
_entity_poly.pdbx_seq_one_letter_code
_entity_poly.pdbx_strand_id
1 'polypeptide(L)'
;MSLQTNALNALKQEEVSYGTAMNSTLGQTVGAITSSLIVTLISNRTQFHGTEMLKEHKSEMIGMSADAIQKLKKTISIDAFIAGNNDTFL
;
A
#
# COMPACT_ATOMS: atom_id res chain seq x y z
N MET A 1 -6.75 30.14 -5.25
CA MET A 1 -6.47 29.78 -3.84
C MET A 1 -7.05 28.41 -3.57
N SER A 2 -6.39 27.56 -2.77
CA SER A 2 -6.94 26.25 -2.43
C SER A 2 -8.17 26.42 -1.53
N LEU A 3 -9.09 25.46 -1.55
CA LEU A 3 -10.30 25.50 -0.71
C LEU A 3 -9.94 25.65 0.79
N GLN A 4 -8.82 25.05 1.20
CA GLN A 4 -8.27 25.14 2.55
C GLN A 4 -7.78 26.56 2.90
N THR A 5 -7.21 27.30 1.93
CA THR A 5 -6.81 28.70 2.17
C THR A 5 -8.03 29.60 2.32
N ASN A 6 -9.09 29.35 1.54
CA ASN A 6 -10.33 30.12 1.65
C ASN A 6 -11.05 29.88 2.99
N ALA A 7 -11.03 28.64 3.51
CA ALA A 7 -11.61 28.31 4.81
C ALA A 7 -10.82 28.93 5.99
N LEU A 8 -9.48 28.96 5.93
CA LEU A 8 -8.65 29.59 6.96
C LEU A 8 -8.77 31.11 6.96
N ASN A 9 -8.90 31.73 5.79
CA ASN A 9 -9.07 33.18 5.66
C ASN A 9 -10.45 33.68 6.14
N ALA A 10 -11.42 32.78 6.33
CA ALA A 10 -12.74 33.10 6.85
C ALA A 10 -12.82 33.08 8.40
N LEU A 11 -11.76 32.60 9.07
CA LEU A 11 -11.68 32.59 10.53
C LEU A 11 -11.29 33.96 11.08
N LYS A 12 -11.63 34.23 12.34
CA LYS A 12 -11.09 35.40 13.04
C LYS A 12 -9.59 35.22 13.23
N GLN A 13 -8.86 36.33 13.30
CA GLN A 13 -7.39 36.31 13.29
C GLN A 13 -6.81 35.49 14.46
N GLU A 14 -7.46 35.51 15.62
CA GLU A 14 -7.11 34.71 16.79
C GLU A 14 -7.34 33.20 16.62
N GLU A 15 -8.21 32.79 15.70
CA GLU A 15 -8.58 31.39 15.45
C GLU A 15 -7.73 30.74 14.33
N VAL A 16 -7.03 31.55 13.52
CA VAL A 16 -6.22 31.06 12.37
C VAL A 16 -5.13 30.08 12.79
N SER A 17 -4.49 30.30 13.95
CA SER A 17 -3.46 29.40 14.48
C SER A 17 -4.05 28.02 14.79
N TYR A 18 -5.22 27.97 15.43
CA TYR A 18 -5.93 26.72 15.71
C TYR A 18 -6.43 26.04 14.44
N GLY A 19 -6.99 26.80 13.50
CA GLY A 19 -7.42 26.28 12.19
C GLY A 19 -6.26 25.68 11.40
N THR A 20 -5.07 26.29 11.45
CA THR A 20 -3.87 25.78 10.80
C THR A 20 -3.39 24.48 11.45
N ALA A 21 -3.36 24.41 12.79
CA ALA A 21 -3.03 23.20 13.52
C ALA A 21 -4.02 22.06 13.20
N MET A 22 -5.33 22.34 13.18
CA MET A 22 -6.36 21.38 12.82
C MET A 22 -6.20 20.88 11.38
N ASN A 23 -5.97 21.77 10.41
CA ASN A 23 -5.76 21.38 9.02
C ASN A 23 -4.52 20.49 8.84
N SER A 24 -3.44 20.79 9.56
CA SER A 24 -2.22 19.97 9.55
C SER A 24 -2.46 18.58 10.16
N THR A 25 -3.18 18.50 11.29
CA THR A 25 -3.54 17.22 11.94
C THR A 25 -4.48 16.39 11.07
N LEU A 26 -5.49 17.01 10.46
CA LEU A 26 -6.39 16.33 9.52
C LEU A 26 -5.62 15.79 8.32
N GLY A 27 -4.73 16.60 7.72
CA GLY A 27 -3.87 16.17 6.62
C GLY A 27 -2.99 14.97 6.98
N GLN A 28 -2.34 15.01 8.15
CA GLN A 28 -1.52 13.90 8.65
C GLN A 28 -2.36 12.63 8.89
N THR A 29 -3.54 12.79 9.49
CA THR A 29 -4.46 11.66 9.77
C THR A 29 -4.95 11.02 8.48
N VAL A 30 -5.37 11.83 7.49
CA VAL A 30 -5.79 11.35 6.17
C VAL A 30 -4.63 10.66 5.46
N GLY A 31 -3.42 11.23 5.52
CA GLY A 31 -2.22 10.62 4.94
C GLY A 31 -1.91 9.25 5.54
N ALA A 32 -1.98 9.12 6.86
CA ALA A 32 -1.75 7.85 7.57
C ALA A 32 -2.83 6.80 7.27
N ILE A 33 -4.10 7.19 7.26
CA ILE A 33 -5.20 6.28 6.91
C ILE A 33 -5.07 5.81 5.46
N THR A 34 -4.80 6.72 4.54
CA THR A 34 -4.69 6.39 3.11
C THR A 34 -3.50 5.46 2.86
N SER A 35 -2.33 5.75 3.45
CA SER A 35 -1.14 4.91 3.28
C SER A 35 -1.33 3.51 3.87
N SER A 36 -1.90 3.41 5.08
CA SER A 36 -2.18 2.12 5.71
C SER A 36 -3.18 1.28 4.92
N LEU A 37 -4.21 1.91 4.35
CA LEU A 37 -5.17 1.23 3.48
C LEU A 37 -4.49 0.69 2.22
N ILE A 38 -3.69 1.52 1.53
CA ILE A 38 -2.96 1.10 0.32
C ILE A 38 -2.00 -0.06 0.64
N VAL A 39 -1.21 0.04 1.71
CA VAL A 39 -0.29 -1.03 2.13
C VAL A 39 -1.05 -2.32 2.44
N THR A 40 -2.22 -2.23 3.07
CA THR A 40 -3.05 -3.39 3.38
C THR A 40 -3.56 -4.06 2.10
N LEU A 41 -4.03 -3.29 1.13
CA LEU A 41 -4.49 -3.80 -0.17
C LEU A 41 -3.36 -4.49 -0.93
N ILE A 42 -2.20 -3.83 -1.08
CA ILE A 42 -1.02 -4.41 -1.72
C ILE A 42 -0.62 -5.71 -1.03
N SER A 43 -0.62 -5.75 0.31
CA SER A 43 -0.26 -6.94 1.09
C SER A 43 -1.23 -8.09 0.83
N ASN A 44 -2.53 -7.83 0.83
CA ASN A 44 -3.55 -8.85 0.57
C ASN A 44 -3.47 -9.37 -0.88
N ARG A 45 -3.28 -8.48 -1.86
CA ARG A 45 -3.12 -8.88 -3.27
C ARG A 45 -1.82 -9.65 -3.51
N THR A 46 -0.73 -9.23 -2.87
CA THR A 46 0.54 -9.96 -2.91
C THR A 46 0.40 -11.38 -2.35
N GLN A 47 -0.29 -11.55 -1.22
CA GLN A 47 -0.56 -12.88 -0.67
C GLN A 47 -1.40 -13.72 -1.63
N PHE A 48 -2.47 -13.17 -2.19
CA PHE A 48 -3.31 -13.85 -3.16
C PHE A 48 -2.49 -14.35 -4.36
N HIS A 49 -1.79 -13.45 -5.07
CA HIS A 49 -0.98 -13.82 -6.23
C HIS A 49 0.14 -14.80 -5.88
N GLY A 50 0.80 -14.64 -4.74
CA GLY A 50 1.84 -15.57 -4.29
C GLY A 50 1.30 -16.98 -4.06
N THR A 51 0.09 -17.10 -3.51
CA THR A 51 -0.55 -18.42 -3.33
C THR A 51 -0.96 -19.06 -4.65
N GLU A 52 -1.44 -18.28 -5.63
CA GLU A 52 -1.82 -18.80 -6.94
C GLU A 52 -0.59 -19.22 -7.75
N MET A 53 0.46 -18.39 -7.80
CA MET A 53 1.71 -18.71 -8.49
C MET A 53 2.40 -19.96 -7.89
N LEU A 54 2.37 -20.13 -6.56
CA LEU A 54 2.87 -21.34 -5.91
C LEU A 54 2.08 -22.59 -6.30
N LYS A 55 0.76 -22.47 -6.48
CA LYS A 55 -0.08 -23.60 -6.95
C LYS A 55 0.27 -23.97 -8.39
N GLU A 56 0.46 -22.98 -9.26
CA GLU A 56 0.83 -23.18 -10.67
C GLU A 56 2.17 -23.92 -10.80
N HIS A 57 3.17 -23.55 -10.01
CA HIS A 57 4.51 -24.15 -10.08
C HIS A 57 4.66 -25.44 -9.25
N LYS A 58 3.60 -25.93 -8.59
CA LYS A 58 3.69 -27.06 -7.66
C LYS A 58 4.25 -28.33 -8.30
N SER A 59 3.89 -28.59 -9.56
CA SER A 59 4.37 -29.76 -10.32
C SER A 59 5.83 -29.63 -10.72
N GLU A 60 6.29 -28.43 -11.04
CA GLU A 60 7.70 -28.15 -11.40
C GLU A 60 8.64 -28.32 -10.21
N MET A 61 8.13 -28.11 -9.00
CA MET A 61 8.88 -28.30 -7.75
C MET A 61 9.20 -29.77 -7.44
N ILE A 62 8.54 -30.74 -8.09
CA ILE A 62 8.76 -32.16 -7.84
C ILE A 62 10.12 -32.57 -8.44
N GLY A 63 11.02 -33.06 -7.58
CA GLY A 63 12.36 -33.50 -7.98
C GLY A 63 13.40 -32.38 -8.04
N MET A 64 13.03 -31.13 -7.75
CA MET A 64 13.99 -30.04 -7.55
C MET A 64 14.76 -30.20 -6.23
N SER A 65 16.01 -29.71 -6.20
CA SER A 65 16.75 -29.59 -4.95
C SER A 65 16.13 -28.54 -4.03
N ALA A 66 16.37 -28.66 -2.72
CA ALA A 66 15.87 -27.69 -1.74
C ALA A 66 16.33 -26.25 -2.04
N ASP A 67 17.57 -26.08 -2.53
CA ASP A 67 18.11 -24.77 -2.92
C ASP A 67 17.40 -24.18 -4.13
N ALA A 68 17.09 -25.02 -5.13
CA ALA A 68 16.35 -24.59 -6.31
C ALA A 68 14.91 -24.18 -5.94
N ILE A 69 14.28 -24.90 -5.02
CA ILE A 69 12.96 -24.55 -4.48
C ILE A 69 12.99 -23.21 -3.73
N GLN A 70 14.02 -22.95 -2.91
CA GLN A 70 14.16 -21.67 -2.23
C GLN A 70 14.33 -20.50 -3.20
N LYS A 71 15.15 -20.69 -4.24
CA LYS A 71 15.35 -19.69 -5.28
C LYS A 71 14.04 -19.39 -6.02
N LEU A 72 13.28 -20.42 -6.40
CA LEU A 72 11.97 -20.27 -7.04
C LEU A 72 10.98 -19.52 -6.13
N LYS A 73 10.89 -19.90 -4.85
CA LYS A 73 10.02 -19.20 -3.87
C LYS A 73 10.39 -17.72 -3.75
N LYS A 74 11.68 -17.38 -3.78
CA LYS A 74 12.12 -15.99 -3.75
C LYS A 74 11.67 -15.22 -4.98
N THR A 75 11.78 -15.82 -6.17
CA THR A 75 11.28 -15.24 -7.42
C THR A 75 9.77 -15.03 -7.37
N ILE A 76 9.00 -16.06 -6.99
CA ILE A 76 7.54 -15.96 -6.86
C ILE A 76 7.14 -14.85 -5.88
N SER A 77 7.84 -14.69 -4.75
CA SER A 77 7.57 -13.60 -3.80
C SER A 77 7.77 -12.21 -4.41
N ILE A 78 8.77 -12.04 -5.28
CA ILE A 78 9.02 -10.77 -5.97
C ILE A 78 7.93 -10.52 -7.03
N ASP A 79 7.60 -11.54 -7.83
CA ASP A 79 6.59 -11.43 -8.89
C ASP A 79 5.19 -11.19 -8.31
N ALA A 80 4.85 -11.88 -7.21
CA ALA A 80 3.61 -11.68 -6.47
C ALA A 80 3.51 -10.26 -5.90
N PHE A 81 4.61 -9.68 -5.42
CA PHE A 81 4.63 -8.30 -4.95
C PHE A 81 4.38 -7.31 -6.09
N ILE A 82 5.01 -7.52 -7.26
CA ILE A 82 4.77 -6.69 -8.45
C ILE A 82 3.30 -6.81 -8.90
N ALA A 83 2.78 -8.03 -8.98
CA ALA A 83 1.38 -8.28 -9.35
C ALA A 83 0.41 -7.64 -8.35
N GLY A 84 0.63 -7.81 -7.06
CA GLY A 84 -0.22 -7.24 -6.01
C GLY A 84 -0.19 -5.70 -6.00
N ASN A 85 0.95 -5.10 -6.32
CA ASN A 85 1.05 -3.66 -6.51
C ASN A 85 0.20 -3.21 -7.71
N ASN A 86 0.36 -3.85 -8.87
CA ASN A 86 -0.39 -3.51 -10.08
C ASN A 86 -1.92 -3.65 -9.89
N ASP A 87 -2.37 -4.75 -9.26
CA ASP A 87 -3.79 -5.00 -8.97
C ASP A 87 -4.40 -4.02 -7.95
N THR A 88 -3.56 -3.32 -7.16
CA THR A 88 -4.06 -2.30 -6.23
C THR A 88 -4.33 -0.95 -6.93
N PHE A 89 -3.69 -0.68 -8.07
CA PHE A 89 -3.73 0.60 -8.75
C PHE A 89 -4.47 0.59 -10.11
N LEU A 90 -4.91 -0.58 -10.58
CA LEU A 90 -5.66 -0.79 -11.83
C LEU A 90 -7.12 -1.15 -11.54
#